data_AF-A0AAE1B2X8-F1
#
_entry.id   AF-A0AAE1B2X8-F1
#
_cell.length_a   1.000
_cell.length_b   1.000
_cell.length_c   1.000
_cell.angle_alpha   90.00
_cell.angle_beta   90.00
_cell.angle_gamma   90.00
#
_symmetry.space_group_name_H-M   'P 1'
#
loop_
_entity.id
_entity.type
_entity.pdbx_description
1 polymer ?
#
loop_
_entity_poly.entity_id
_entity_poly.type
_entity_poly.pdbx_seq_one_letter_code
_entity_poly.pdbx_strand_id
1 'polypeptide(L)'
;MIKIPFQGTSATLHYYRLDISGEKDGCRLKLGPIKGTGTDFLRSVNGQKFSTKDRDNDNSAQENCAKKDKGGWWLADCNSDIKNLNGNWEVDNNNHVNLREMMIRRKT
;
A
#
# COMPACT_ATOMS: atom_id res chain seq x y z
N MET A 1 -7.61 -3.12 9.65
CA MET A 1 -8.42 -1.96 9.27
C MET A 1 -7.48 -1.01 8.58
N ILE A 2 -7.79 -0.62 7.34
CA ILE A 2 -6.97 0.34 6.61
C ILE A 2 -7.86 1.54 6.37
N LYS A 3 -7.42 2.69 6.88
CA LYS A 3 -8.16 3.94 6.84
C LYS A 3 -7.37 4.90 5.96
N ILE A 4 -7.97 5.25 4.83
CA ILE A 4 -7.40 6.22 3.90
C ILE A 4 -8.41 7.37 3.86
N PRO A 5 -8.13 8.52 4.49
CA PRO A 5 -8.93 9.72 4.31
C PRO A 5 -8.75 10.23 2.90
N PHE A 6 -9.85 10.66 2.31
CA PHE A 6 -9.89 11.36 1.04
C PHE A 6 -10.81 12.57 1.18
N GLN A 7 -10.25 13.78 1.05
CA GLN A 7 -11.03 15.03 0.98
C GLN A 7 -12.09 15.19 2.09
N GLY A 8 -11.73 14.89 3.35
CA GLY A 8 -12.62 15.07 4.50
C GLY A 8 -13.64 13.95 4.73
N THR A 9 -13.75 12.96 3.83
CA THR A 9 -14.46 11.70 4.10
C THR A 9 -13.46 10.59 4.38
N SER A 10 -13.57 9.94 5.54
CA SER A 10 -12.78 8.74 5.83
C SER A 10 -13.47 7.51 5.27
N ALA A 11 -12.94 6.95 4.20
CA ALA A 11 -13.33 5.62 3.75
C ALA A 11 -12.53 4.58 4.56
N THR A 12 -13.21 3.52 5.02
CA THR A 12 -12.58 2.46 5.80
C THR A 12 -12.82 1.12 5.14
N LEU A 13 -11.71 0.47 4.75
CA LEU A 13 -11.72 -0.89 4.23
C LEU A 13 -11.12 -1.86 5.23
N HIS A 14 -11.78 -2.99 5.40
CA HIS A 14 -11.37 -4.06 6.29
C HIS A 14 -11.08 -5.33 5.52
N TYR A 15 -9.81 -5.73 5.47
CA TYR A 15 -9.43 -7.06 5.04
C TYR A 15 -9.62 -8.05 6.20
N TYR A 16 -10.30 -9.16 5.95
CA TYR A 16 -10.47 -10.23 6.94
C TYR A 16 -9.18 -11.01 7.22
N ARG A 17 -8.23 -10.97 6.30
CA ARG A 17 -6.90 -11.54 6.44
C ARG A 17 -5.87 -10.57 5.87
N LEU A 18 -4.79 -10.38 6.61
CA LEU A 18 -3.56 -9.77 6.15
C LEU A 18 -2.43 -10.68 6.63
N ASP A 19 -1.58 -11.08 5.70
CA ASP A 19 -0.48 -11.99 5.95
C ASP A 19 0.72 -11.50 5.12
N ILE A 20 1.90 -11.54 5.74
CA ILE A 20 3.17 -11.14 5.14
C ILE A 20 4.07 -12.37 5.23
N SER A 21 4.49 -12.89 4.08
CA SER A 21 5.39 -14.04 4.04
C SER A 21 6.78 -13.71 4.60
N GLY A 22 7.61 -14.73 4.81
CA GLY A 22 8.97 -14.53 5.30
C GLY A 22 9.86 -13.77 4.32
N GLU A 23 11.02 -13.32 4.81
CA GLU A 23 11.98 -12.54 4.04
C GLU A 23 12.50 -13.29 2.80
N LYS A 24 12.68 -14.62 2.90
CA LYS A 24 13.09 -15.48 1.77
C LYS A 24 12.09 -15.42 0.60
N ASP A 25 10.82 -15.18 0.91
CA ASP A 25 9.74 -15.03 -0.08
C ASP A 25 9.54 -13.56 -0.51
N GLY A 26 10.38 -12.64 -0.01
CA GLY A 26 10.34 -11.22 -0.33
C GLY A 26 9.25 -10.45 0.43
N CYS A 27 8.90 -10.88 1.65
CA CYS A 27 7.87 -10.22 2.46
C CYS A 27 6.54 -10.04 1.72
N ARG A 28 6.17 -11.00 0.86
CA ARG A 28 4.99 -10.94 -0.01
C ARG A 28 3.69 -10.68 0.75
N LEU A 29 2.89 -9.73 0.27
CA LEU A 29 1.57 -9.40 0.83
C LEU A 29 0.51 -10.42 0.39
N LYS A 30 -0.33 -10.84 1.32
CA LYS A 30 -1.51 -11.67 1.05
C LYS A 30 -2.73 -11.09 1.77
N LEU A 31 -3.71 -10.70 0.98
CA LEU A 31 -4.96 -10.10 1.45
C LEU A 31 -6.14 -11.07 1.29
N GLY A 32 -7.00 -11.11 2.29
CA GLY A 32 -8.27 -11.84 2.26
C GLY A 32 -9.43 -11.00 1.72
N PRO A 33 -10.67 -11.50 1.85
CA PRO A 33 -11.86 -10.77 1.46
C PRO A 33 -11.99 -9.43 2.20
N ILE A 34 -12.68 -8.48 1.59
CA ILE A 34 -12.89 -7.13 2.13
C ILE A 34 -14.31 -6.92 2.67
N LYS A 35 -14.44 -6.00 3.62
CA LYS A 35 -15.72 -5.40 4.07
C LYS A 35 -15.54 -3.90 4.25
N GLY A 36 -16.55 -3.12 3.89
CA GLY A 36 -16.57 -1.66 4.07
C GLY A 36 -16.94 -0.93 2.79
N THR A 37 -16.78 0.39 2.81
CA THR A 37 -17.03 1.29 1.69
C THR A 37 -15.77 2.09 1.39
N GLY A 38 -15.51 2.31 0.11
CA GLY A 38 -14.29 2.96 -0.38
C GLY A 38 -13.67 2.22 -1.56
N THR A 39 -12.65 2.82 -2.15
CA THR A 39 -11.88 2.22 -3.24
C THR A 39 -10.82 1.28 -2.66
N ASP A 40 -10.79 0.04 -3.15
CA ASP A 40 -9.78 -0.95 -2.77
C ASP A 40 -8.45 -0.67 -3.50
N PHE A 41 -7.60 0.12 -2.85
CA PHE A 41 -6.28 0.48 -3.38
C PHE A 41 -5.20 -0.58 -3.16
N LEU A 42 -5.45 -1.64 -2.37
CA LEU A 42 -4.45 -2.67 -2.12
C LEU A 42 -4.66 -3.94 -2.93
N ARG A 43 -5.80 -4.05 -3.63
CA ARG A 43 -6.08 -5.18 -4.50
C ARG A 43 -5.02 -5.39 -5.57
N SER A 44 -4.54 -4.30 -6.17
CA SER A 44 -3.53 -4.31 -7.22
C SER A 44 -2.15 -4.80 -6.75
N VAL A 45 -1.87 -4.65 -5.45
CA VAL A 45 -0.60 -5.06 -4.84
C VAL A 45 -0.70 -6.38 -4.07
N ASN A 46 -1.88 -7.03 -4.06
CA ASN A 46 -2.05 -8.34 -3.44
C ASN A 46 -1.18 -9.39 -4.17
N GLY A 47 -0.38 -10.13 -3.41
CA GLY A 47 0.54 -11.12 -3.95
C GLY A 47 1.89 -10.56 -4.39
N GLN A 48 2.12 -9.24 -4.31
CA GLN A 48 3.40 -8.65 -4.68
C GLN A 48 4.43 -8.78 -3.56
N LYS A 49 5.71 -8.82 -3.95
CA LYS A 49 6.85 -8.77 -3.03
C LYS A 49 7.12 -7.32 -2.60
N PHE A 50 7.80 -7.15 -1.48
CA PHE A 50 8.15 -5.83 -0.96
C PHE A 50 9.42 -5.30 -1.64
N SER A 51 9.35 -4.11 -2.21
CA SER A 51 10.47 -3.43 -2.87
C SER A 51 10.96 -2.26 -2.05
N THR A 52 12.27 -2.02 -2.07
CA THR A 52 12.94 -0.86 -1.48
C THR A 52 13.93 -0.26 -2.48
N LYS A 53 14.46 0.92 -2.16
CA LYS A 53 15.44 1.63 -3.00
C LYS A 53 16.65 0.76 -3.38
N ASP A 54 17.04 -0.14 -2.48
CA ASP A 54 18.19 -1.03 -2.56
C ASP A 54 17.83 -2.49 -2.88
N ARG A 55 16.54 -2.84 -2.92
CA ARG A 55 16.06 -4.19 -3.25
C ARG A 55 14.86 -4.13 -4.18
N ASP A 56 15.11 -4.41 -5.44
CA ASP A 56 14.09 -4.41 -6.49
C ASP A 56 13.36 -5.76 -6.55
N ASN A 57 12.09 -5.77 -6.17
CA ASN A 57 11.22 -6.93 -6.29
C ASN A 57 9.91 -6.60 -7.03
N ASP A 58 9.83 -5.45 -7.69
CA ASP A 58 8.67 -5.10 -8.50
C ASP A 58 8.77 -5.74 -9.90
N ASN A 59 7.70 -5.66 -10.70
CA ASN A 59 7.67 -6.29 -12.01
C ASN A 59 7.99 -5.29 -13.14
N SER A 60 8.49 -4.09 -12.82
CA SER A 60 8.85 -3.12 -13.84
C SER A 60 10.10 -3.58 -14.58
N ALA A 61 10.10 -3.49 -15.91
CA ALA A 61 11.25 -3.86 -16.72
C ALA A 61 12.23 -2.69 -16.91
N GLN A 62 11.79 -1.46 -16.59
CA GLN A 62 12.46 -0.23 -16.98
C GLN A 62 13.17 0.45 -15.82
N GLU A 63 12.61 0.40 -14.61
CA GLU A 63 13.13 1.13 -13.46
C GLU A 63 12.72 0.47 -12.14
N ASN A 64 13.43 0.78 -11.04
CA ASN A 64 13.03 0.37 -9.70
C ASN A 64 12.00 1.39 -9.17
N CYS A 65 10.76 0.94 -8.95
CA CYS A 65 9.66 1.83 -8.57
C CYS A 65 9.87 2.45 -7.18
N ALA A 66 10.52 1.74 -6.26
CA ALA A 66 10.80 2.26 -4.93
C ALA A 66 11.80 3.44 -4.97
N LYS A 67 12.68 3.51 -5.99
CA LYS A 67 13.55 4.67 -6.22
C LYS A 67 12.77 5.88 -6.71
N LYS A 68 11.74 5.66 -7.54
CA LYS A 68 10.87 6.71 -8.10
C LYS A 68 9.92 7.25 -7.03
N ASP A 69 9.21 6.37 -6.35
CA ASP A 69 8.16 6.69 -5.38
C ASP A 69 8.69 7.11 -4.00
N LYS A 70 10.02 6.96 -3.79
CA LYS A 70 10.72 7.35 -2.55
C LYS A 70 10.22 6.64 -1.29
N GLY A 71 9.78 5.38 -1.42
CA GLY A 71 9.25 4.61 -0.30
C GLY A 71 9.29 3.11 -0.54
N GLY A 72 9.39 2.34 0.55
CA GLY A 72 9.29 0.88 0.48
C GLY A 72 7.84 0.42 0.48
N TRP A 73 7.45 -0.42 -0.48
CA TRP A 73 6.08 -0.88 -0.64
C TRP A 73 6.00 -2.22 -1.39
N TRP A 74 4.81 -2.85 -1.37
CA TRP A 74 4.49 -3.97 -2.25
C TRP A 74 4.22 -3.48 -3.66
N LEU A 75 5.26 -3.07 -4.38
CA LEU A 75 5.14 -2.47 -5.71
C LEU A 75 4.93 -3.58 -6.75
N ALA A 76 3.89 -3.45 -7.57
CA ALA A 76 3.67 -4.37 -8.69
C ALA A 76 4.42 -3.90 -9.95
N ASP A 77 4.38 -2.60 -10.21
CA ASP A 77 5.00 -1.88 -11.34
C ASP A 77 5.00 -0.39 -10.96
N CYS A 78 5.51 0.50 -11.80
CA CYS A 78 5.67 1.92 -11.49
C CYS A 78 4.43 2.75 -11.89
N ASN A 79 3.27 2.10 -11.98
CA ASN A 79 2.02 2.68 -12.45
C ASN A 79 1.37 3.59 -11.39
N SER A 80 0.77 4.69 -11.85
CA SER A 80 0.16 5.74 -11.00
C SER A 80 -0.98 5.27 -10.10
N ASP A 81 -1.58 4.12 -10.42
CA ASP A 81 -2.71 3.55 -9.69
C ASP A 81 -2.29 2.76 -8.45
N ILE A 82 -0.99 2.44 -8.32
CA ILE A 82 -0.45 1.81 -7.11
C ILE A 82 -0.28 2.89 -6.05
N LYS A 83 -1.08 2.81 -4.99
CA LYS A 83 -0.98 3.74 -3.86
C LYS A 83 0.11 3.28 -2.89
N ASN A 84 1.29 3.87 -3.03
CA ASN A 84 2.37 3.76 -2.05
C ASN A 84 2.06 4.66 -0.83
N LEU A 85 1.55 4.08 0.25
CA LEU A 85 1.28 4.84 1.49
C LEU A 85 2.57 5.27 2.21
N ASN A 86 3.71 4.69 1.84
CA ASN A 86 5.03 4.99 2.37
C ASN A 86 5.87 5.90 1.44
N GLY A 87 5.27 6.43 0.37
CA GLY A 87 5.91 7.41 -0.50
C GLY A 87 5.98 8.80 0.15
N ASN A 88 6.32 9.81 -0.65
CA ASN A 88 6.33 11.20 -0.18
C ASN A 88 4.97 11.61 0.40
N TRP A 89 5.02 12.37 1.50
CA TRP A 89 3.82 12.94 2.10
C TRP A 89 3.31 14.11 1.27
N GLU A 90 2.06 14.00 0.82
CA GLU A 90 1.40 15.03 0.03
C GLU A 90 0.61 15.96 0.95
N VAL A 91 0.80 17.26 0.75
CA VAL A 91 0.02 18.32 1.36
C VAL A 91 -0.98 18.82 0.33
N ASP A 92 -2.24 18.98 0.72
CA ASP A 92 -3.25 19.55 -0.19
C ASP A 92 -3.07 21.07 -0.37
N ASN A 93 -3.83 21.65 -1.30
CA ASN A 93 -3.76 23.09 -1.59
C ASN A 93 -4.15 23.99 -0.39
N ASN A 94 -4.72 23.43 0.66
CA ASN A 94 -5.10 24.13 1.88
C ASN A 94 -4.09 23.91 3.02
N ASN A 95 -2.90 23.38 2.68
CA ASN A 95 -1.86 23.04 3.62
C ASN A 95 -2.27 21.95 4.64
N HIS A 96 -3.26 21.12 4.31
CA HIS A 96 -3.66 19.99 5.13
C HIS A 96 -2.89 18.73 4.74
N VAL A 97 -2.52 17.97 5.77
CA VAL A 97 -1.90 16.67 5.63
C VAL A 97 -2.99 15.62 5.49
N ASN A 98 -2.99 14.89 4.37
CA ASN A 98 -3.82 13.69 4.23
C ASN A 98 -3.20 12.57 5.06
N LEU A 99 -3.69 12.37 6.29
CA LEU A 99 -3.25 11.28 7.17
C LEU A 99 -3.42 9.94 6.46
N ARG A 100 -2.55 8.95 6.67
CA ARG A 100 -2.71 7.61 6.09
C ARG A 100 -2.43 6.60 7.18
N GLU A 101 -3.39 5.74 7.49
CA GLU A 101 -3.28 4.83 8.64
C GLU A 101 -3.55 3.38 8.22
N MET A 102 -2.59 2.51 8.54
CA MET A 102 -2.77 1.06 8.49
C MET A 102 -2.77 0.51 9.91
N MET A 103 -3.85 -0.14 10.30
CA MET A 103 -3.99 -0.75 11.61
C MET A 103 -4.27 -2.25 11.49
N ILE A 104 -3.57 -3.07 12.26
CA ILE A 104 -3.84 -4.49 12.38
C ILE A 104 -4.52 -4.72 13.73
N ARG A 105 -5.63 -5.47 13.72
CA ARG A 105 -6.30 -5.92 14.94
C ARG A 105 -6.52 -7.42 14.85
N ARG A 106 -6.35 -8.13 15.97
CA ARG A 106 -6.67 -9.56 16.04
C ARG A 106 -8.18 -9.72 15.85
N LYS A 107 -8.58 -10.73 15.07
CA LYS A 107 -9.98 -11.15 15.01
C LYS A 107 -10.29 -11.84 16.34
N THR A 108 -11.09 -11.18 17.18
CA THR A 108 -11.69 -11.76 18.38
C THR A 108 -12.78 -12.75 18.00
#